data_AF-A0A3Q3KHZ1-F1
#
_entry.id   AF-A0A3Q3KHZ1-F1
#
_cell.length_a   1.000
_cell.length_b   1.000
_cell.length_c   1.000
_cell.angle_alpha   90.00
_cell.angle_beta   90.00
_cell.angle_gamma   90.00
#
_symmetry.space_group_name_H-M   'P 1'
#
loop_
_entity.id
_entity.type
_entity.pdbx_description
1 polymer ?
#
loop_
_entity_poly.entity_id
_entity_poly.type
_entity_poly.pdbx_seq_one_letter_code
_entity_poly.pdbx_strand_id
1 'polypeptide(L)'
;MEYDESMLVQRIGEMKLFPETESSHMTLHCAHCNTVLGDSYGICGDFSIKHMDSIMCLKVTDDVVISDPMESGHKGDLANCICSALKCRVCCCDVGKVIHSAPSHLATIRSLFLLYKAKISCYILDSSSMVRASKLTFHMKPLREHINEVRQQVEAQLNQMSHANSRLTSVTSDLNK
;
A
#
# COMPACT_ATOMS: atom_id res chain seq x y z
N MET A 1 -5.37 13.19 28.01
CA MET A 1 -6.13 13.27 26.75
C MET A 1 -6.55 11.86 26.42
N GLU A 2 -7.81 11.52 26.68
CA GLU A 2 -8.38 10.20 26.33
C GLU A 2 -8.75 10.18 24.85
N TYR A 3 -8.48 9.05 24.21
CA TYR A 3 -8.68 8.82 22.78
C TYR A 3 -10.13 8.35 22.54
N ASP A 4 -10.83 8.98 21.59
CA ASP A 4 -12.21 8.68 21.23
C ASP A 4 -12.28 7.88 19.91
N GLU A 5 -12.67 6.61 20.01
CA GLU A 5 -12.82 5.66 18.88
C GLU A 5 -13.99 5.99 17.94
N SER A 6 -14.91 6.88 18.33
CA SER A 6 -16.13 7.17 17.56
C SER A 6 -15.89 7.94 16.26
N MET A 7 -14.70 8.53 16.08
CA MET A 7 -14.33 9.28 14.87
C MET A 7 -14.09 8.39 13.63
N LEU A 8 -13.99 7.06 13.78
CA LEU A 8 -13.69 6.13 12.69
C LEU A 8 -14.92 5.62 11.92
N VAL A 9 -16.14 5.89 12.39
CA VAL A 9 -17.36 5.30 11.82
C VAL A 9 -18.26 6.37 11.24
N GLN A 10 -17.84 7.00 10.14
CA GLN A 10 -18.81 7.50 9.16
C GLN A 10 -18.17 7.84 7.82
N ARG A 11 -18.37 6.94 6.86
CA ARG A 11 -18.69 7.17 5.43
C ARG A 11 -18.05 6.10 4.55
N ILE A 12 -18.75 5.00 4.37
CA ILE A 12 -18.64 4.20 3.14
C ILE A 12 -20.07 4.00 2.64
N GLY A 13 -20.54 4.96 1.85
CA GLY A 13 -21.74 4.82 1.04
C GLY A 13 -21.34 4.29 -0.34
N GLU A 14 -22.09 3.28 -0.78
CA GLU A 14 -22.20 2.73 -2.14
C GLU A 14 -20.91 2.14 -2.77
N MET A 15 -20.64 0.88 -2.41
CA MET A 15 -19.72 0.00 -3.14
C MET A 15 -20.36 -0.41 -4.48
N LYS A 16 -19.83 0.11 -5.59
CA LYS A 16 -19.89 -0.59 -6.88
C LYS A 16 -18.79 -1.65 -6.90
N LEU A 17 -19.20 -2.91 -7.01
CA LEU A 17 -18.33 -4.08 -7.13
C LEU A 17 -17.55 -3.98 -8.46
N PHE A 18 -16.27 -3.65 -8.37
CA PHE A 18 -15.29 -3.84 -9.43
C PHE A 18 -14.35 -4.97 -8.99
N PRO A 19 -13.74 -5.71 -9.93
CA PRO A 19 -13.04 -6.95 -9.61
C PRO A 19 -12.01 -6.70 -8.50
N GLU A 20 -12.20 -7.40 -7.40
CA GLU A 20 -11.32 -7.42 -6.25
C GLU A 20 -9.93 -7.85 -6.73
N THR A 21 -8.94 -6.97 -6.63
CA THR A 21 -7.52 -7.31 -6.78
C THR A 21 -6.99 -7.92 -5.49
N GLU A 22 -7.69 -8.93 -4.98
CA GLU A 22 -7.14 -9.80 -3.95
C GLU A 22 -6.17 -10.77 -4.64
N SER A 23 -4.87 -10.48 -4.57
CA SER A 23 -3.75 -11.37 -4.96
C SER A 23 -3.21 -11.32 -6.40
N SER A 24 -3.56 -10.35 -7.26
CA SER A 24 -2.86 -10.28 -8.55
C SER A 24 -1.45 -9.69 -8.38
N HIS A 25 -0.41 -10.50 -8.61
CA HIS A 25 0.95 -9.99 -8.67
C HIS A 25 1.08 -9.02 -9.86
N MET A 26 1.59 -7.82 -9.61
CA MET A 26 1.78 -6.85 -10.67
C MET A 26 3.02 -5.98 -10.47
N THR A 27 3.50 -5.44 -11.57
CA THR A 27 4.57 -4.43 -11.59
C THR A 27 4.00 -3.10 -12.09
N LEU A 28 4.52 -2.01 -11.55
CA LEU A 28 4.15 -0.64 -11.89
C LEU A 28 5.18 -0.08 -12.86
N HIS A 29 4.74 0.32 -14.05
CA HIS A 29 5.59 0.82 -15.12
C HIS A 29 5.32 2.30 -15.39
N CYS A 30 6.38 3.05 -15.68
CA CYS A 30 6.26 4.37 -16.29
C CYS A 30 5.48 4.26 -17.60
N ALA A 31 4.35 4.97 -17.73
CA ALA A 31 3.52 4.90 -18.93
C ALA A 31 4.21 5.46 -20.20
N HIS A 32 5.32 6.19 -20.06
CA HIS A 32 6.05 6.75 -21.18
C HIS A 32 7.15 5.83 -21.72
N CYS A 33 7.95 5.19 -20.85
CA CYS A 33 9.12 4.41 -21.24
C CYS A 33 9.12 2.96 -20.73
N ASN A 34 8.06 2.52 -20.06
CA ASN A 34 7.91 1.18 -19.49
C ASN A 34 8.93 0.77 -18.43
N THR A 35 9.75 1.70 -17.90
CA THR A 35 10.63 1.43 -16.76
C THR A 35 9.82 1.01 -15.54
N VAL A 36 10.26 -0.04 -14.84
CA VAL A 36 9.60 -0.54 -13.63
C VAL A 36 9.90 0.39 -12.45
N LEU A 37 8.85 0.97 -11.88
CA LEU A 37 8.90 1.94 -10.79
C LEU A 37 8.51 1.33 -9.43
N GLY A 38 7.93 0.14 -9.42
CA GLY A 38 7.48 -0.56 -8.21
C GLY A 38 6.71 -1.83 -8.55
N ASP A 39 6.12 -2.43 -7.52
CA ASP A 39 5.33 -3.66 -7.62
C ASP A 39 4.18 -3.68 -6.60
N SER A 40 3.34 -4.70 -6.66
CA SER A 40 2.19 -4.90 -5.77
C SER A 40 2.54 -4.98 -4.28
N TYR A 41 3.76 -5.38 -3.91
CA TYR A 41 4.17 -5.48 -2.51
C TYR A 41 4.50 -4.12 -1.90
N GLY A 42 4.91 -3.16 -2.74
CA GLY A 42 5.10 -1.78 -2.32
C GLY A 42 3.79 -1.02 -2.14
N ILE A 43 2.68 -1.47 -2.73
CA ILE A 43 1.39 -0.76 -2.70
C ILE A 43 0.74 -0.94 -1.35
N CYS A 44 0.33 0.17 -0.74
CA CYS A 44 -0.50 0.15 0.45
C CYS A 44 -1.95 0.57 0.17
N GLY A 45 -2.21 1.28 -0.93
CA GLY A 45 -3.57 1.75 -1.25
C GLY A 45 -3.66 2.62 -2.49
N ASP A 46 -4.81 3.25 -2.67
CA ASP A 46 -4.98 4.41 -3.51
C ASP A 46 -5.43 5.64 -2.72
N PHE A 47 -5.04 6.80 -3.25
CA PHE A 47 -5.43 8.09 -2.75
C PHE A 47 -6.16 8.84 -3.85
N SER A 48 -7.45 9.08 -3.64
CA SER A 48 -8.31 9.80 -4.56
C SER A 48 -8.99 10.98 -3.86
N ILE A 49 -8.58 12.19 -4.22
CA ILE A 49 -9.28 13.45 -3.93
C ILE A 49 -9.43 14.19 -5.27
N LYS A 50 -10.41 15.11 -5.38
CA LYS A 50 -10.83 15.84 -6.61
C LYS A 50 -9.79 16.02 -7.72
N HIS A 51 -8.53 16.35 -7.40
CA HIS A 51 -7.48 16.60 -8.40
C HIS A 51 -6.28 15.63 -8.35
N MET A 52 -6.35 14.58 -7.55
CA MET A 52 -5.28 13.61 -7.37
C MET A 52 -5.84 12.21 -7.31
N ASP A 53 -5.49 11.41 -8.31
CA ASP A 53 -5.72 9.97 -8.35
C ASP A 53 -4.36 9.27 -8.40
N SER A 54 -3.94 8.72 -7.26
CA SER A 54 -2.58 8.19 -7.06
C SER A 54 -2.59 6.81 -6.42
N ILE A 55 -1.62 5.98 -6.80
CA ILE A 55 -1.27 4.76 -6.09
C ILE A 55 -0.38 5.16 -4.91
N MET A 56 -0.76 4.75 -3.70
CA MET A 56 0.04 4.93 -2.50
C MET A 56 0.99 3.76 -2.34
N CYS A 57 2.29 4.05 -2.30
CA CYS A 57 3.34 3.04 -2.15
C CYS A 57 4.23 3.35 -0.94
N LEU A 58 4.54 2.32 -0.15
CA LEU A 58 5.57 2.34 0.91
C LEU A 58 6.98 2.30 0.32
N LYS A 59 7.14 1.67 -0.84
CA LYS A 59 8.43 1.48 -1.51
C LYS A 59 8.27 1.60 -3.02
N VAL A 60 9.30 2.13 -3.66
CA VAL A 60 9.49 2.20 -5.12
C VAL A 60 10.89 1.69 -5.47
N THR A 61 11.18 1.48 -6.75
CA THR A 61 12.51 1.11 -7.23
C THR A 61 13.45 2.33 -7.25
N ASP A 62 14.75 2.07 -7.41
CA ASP A 62 15.76 3.13 -7.58
C ASP A 62 15.61 3.92 -8.89
N ASP A 63 14.73 3.47 -9.80
CA ASP A 63 14.36 4.19 -11.02
C ASP A 63 13.35 5.32 -10.79
N VAL A 64 12.93 5.54 -9.54
CA VAL A 64 12.18 6.72 -9.12
C VAL A 64 13.12 7.68 -8.40
N VAL A 65 13.31 8.86 -8.98
CA VAL A 65 14.17 9.92 -8.43
C VAL A 65 13.30 10.95 -7.72
N ILE A 66 13.64 11.26 -6.48
CA ILE A 66 13.03 12.34 -5.70
C ILE A 66 13.74 13.65 -6.09
N SER A 67 12.98 14.62 -6.60
CA SER A 67 13.51 15.96 -6.89
C SER A 67 13.71 16.72 -5.58
N ASP A 68 14.55 17.77 -5.62
CA ASP A 68 14.75 18.66 -4.47
C ASP A 68 13.40 19.16 -3.91
N PRO A 69 13.27 19.35 -2.58
CA PRO A 69 12.03 19.83 -1.98
C PRO A 69 11.66 21.20 -2.56
N MET A 70 10.62 21.22 -3.40
CA MET A 70 10.13 22.43 -4.04
C MET A 70 8.72 22.72 -3.55
N GLU A 71 8.64 23.80 -2.75
CA GLU A 71 7.46 24.59 -2.41
C GLU A 71 6.37 23.89 -1.59
N SER A 72 5.94 24.59 -0.54
CA SER A 72 4.69 24.30 0.14
C SER A 72 3.55 24.36 -0.88
N GLY A 73 2.70 23.34 -0.96
CA GLY A 73 1.49 23.42 -1.75
C GLY A 73 0.71 24.66 -1.32
N HIS A 74 0.71 25.73 -2.11
CA HIS A 74 0.11 26.99 -1.71
C HIS A 74 -1.40 27.02 -2.01
N LYS A 75 -1.92 26.05 -2.77
CA LYS A 75 -3.34 25.93 -3.15
C LYS A 75 -3.76 24.48 -3.39
N GLY A 76 -5.05 24.21 -3.20
CA GLY A 76 -5.68 22.91 -3.50
C GLY A 76 -5.61 21.90 -2.35
N ASP A 77 -5.81 20.63 -2.67
CA ASP A 77 -5.95 19.54 -1.69
C ASP A 77 -4.67 19.23 -0.89
N LEU A 78 -3.52 19.77 -1.29
CA LEU A 78 -2.24 19.66 -0.58
C LEU A 78 -1.76 21.01 0.00
N ALA A 79 -2.71 21.90 0.29
CA ALA A 79 -2.40 23.15 0.96
C ALA A 79 -1.60 22.88 2.26
N ASN A 80 -0.48 23.59 2.43
CA ASN A 80 0.42 23.46 3.59
C ASN A 80 1.21 22.13 3.67
N CYS A 81 1.28 21.35 2.59
CA CYS A 81 2.17 20.19 2.52
C CYS A 81 3.54 20.58 1.96
N ILE A 82 4.62 20.02 2.50
CA ILE A 82 5.96 20.07 1.88
C ILE A 82 6.12 18.80 1.03
N CYS A 83 6.35 18.97 -0.27
CA CYS A 83 6.38 17.85 -1.21
C CYS A 83 7.63 17.90 -2.09
N SER A 84 8.03 16.74 -2.61
CA SER A 84 8.97 16.61 -3.73
C SER A 84 8.29 15.90 -4.89
N ALA A 85 8.58 16.33 -6.12
CA ALA A 85 8.18 15.60 -7.31
C ALA A 85 8.96 14.28 -7.42
N LEU A 86 8.29 13.24 -7.93
CA LEU A 86 8.90 11.97 -8.30
C LEU A 86 9.06 11.92 -9.81
N LYS A 87 10.26 11.61 -10.28
CA LYS A 87 10.59 11.48 -11.70
C LYS A 87 11.07 10.09 -12.04
N CYS A 88 10.72 9.60 -13.21
CA CYS A 88 11.36 8.39 -13.74
C CYS A 88 12.81 8.72 -14.11
N ARG A 89 13.76 7.92 -13.63
CA ARG A 89 15.20 8.08 -13.90
C ARG A 89 15.53 8.05 -15.39
N VAL A 90 14.83 7.21 -16.15
CA VAL A 90 15.14 6.91 -17.56
C VAL A 90 14.63 8.00 -18.50
N CYS A 91 13.37 8.42 -18.37
CA CYS A 91 12.76 9.39 -19.28
C CYS A 91 12.56 10.78 -18.67
N CYS A 92 12.95 10.97 -17.41
CA CYS A 92 12.83 12.22 -16.65
C CYS A 92 11.40 12.78 -16.49
N CYS A 93 10.37 12.03 -16.93
CA CYS A 93 8.98 12.45 -16.79
C CYS A 93 8.54 12.42 -15.32
N ASP A 94 7.69 13.37 -14.95
CA ASP A 94 7.01 13.37 -13.65
C ASP A 94 6.03 12.19 -13.58
N VAL A 95 6.22 11.35 -12.57
CA VAL A 95 5.42 10.14 -12.32
C VAL A 95 4.63 10.23 -11.02
N GLY A 96 4.91 11.22 -10.16
CA GLY A 96 4.27 11.31 -8.86
C GLY A 96 4.83 12.40 -7.96
N LYS A 97 4.61 12.23 -6.66
CA LYS A 97 5.19 13.04 -5.59
C LYS A 97 5.34 12.26 -4.28
N VAL A 98 6.17 12.75 -3.39
CA VAL A 98 6.25 12.33 -1.99
C VAL A 98 5.94 13.52 -1.10
N ILE A 99 5.17 13.29 -0.04
CA ILE A 99 4.81 14.33 0.93
C ILE A 99 5.68 14.17 2.16
N HIS A 100 6.57 15.12 2.41
CA HIS A 100 7.49 15.12 3.55
C HIS A 100 6.80 15.61 4.83
N SER A 101 5.99 16.66 4.70
CA SER A 101 5.22 17.23 5.80
C SER A 101 3.79 17.46 5.35
N ALA A 102 2.84 17.14 6.22
CA ALA A 102 1.41 17.22 5.95
C ALA A 102 0.65 17.67 7.21
N PRO A 103 -0.44 18.44 7.06
CA PRO A 103 -1.38 18.72 8.15
C PRO A 103 -2.08 17.43 8.60
N SER A 104 -2.70 17.45 9.78
CA SER A 104 -3.29 16.26 10.44
C SER A 104 -4.27 15.47 9.55
N HIS A 105 -5.11 16.17 8.79
CA HIS A 105 -6.07 15.54 7.87
C HIS A 105 -5.43 14.81 6.68
N LEU A 106 -4.13 15.02 6.43
CA LEU A 106 -3.32 14.35 5.41
C LEU A 106 -2.17 13.55 6.02
N ALA A 107 -2.18 13.33 7.34
CA ALA A 107 -1.10 12.61 8.02
C ALA A 107 -0.90 11.18 7.47
N THR A 108 -1.97 10.54 7.01
CA THR A 108 -1.96 9.17 6.47
C THR A 108 -1.15 9.05 5.18
N ILE A 109 -0.99 10.13 4.41
CA ILE A 109 -0.23 10.11 3.15
C ILE A 109 1.20 10.66 3.29
N ARG A 110 1.60 11.03 4.51
CA ARG A 110 2.95 11.51 4.79
C ARG A 110 3.96 10.38 4.62
N SER A 111 5.10 10.71 4.01
CA SER A 111 6.21 9.79 3.73
C SER A 111 5.87 8.61 2.81
N LEU A 112 4.73 8.67 2.11
CA LEU A 112 4.37 7.70 1.08
C LEU A 112 4.70 8.22 -0.31
N PHE A 113 5.10 7.30 -1.19
CA PHE A 113 5.26 7.57 -2.60
C PHE A 113 3.89 7.56 -3.26
N LEU A 114 3.48 8.70 -3.83
CA LEU A 114 2.21 8.86 -4.54
C LEU A 114 2.48 8.86 -6.04
N LEU A 115 2.26 7.72 -6.69
CA LEU A 115 2.42 7.59 -8.15
C LEU A 115 1.10 7.93 -8.85
N TYR A 116 1.10 8.88 -9.78
CA TYR A 116 -0.12 9.32 -10.45
C TYR A 116 -0.66 8.21 -11.36
N LYS A 117 -1.91 7.76 -11.16
CA LYS A 117 -2.49 6.67 -11.97
C LYS A 117 -2.47 6.97 -13.47
N ALA A 118 -2.57 8.24 -13.86
CA ALA A 118 -2.48 8.69 -15.26
C ALA A 118 -1.08 8.51 -15.89
N LYS A 119 -0.04 8.33 -15.08
CA LYS A 119 1.37 8.20 -15.49
C LYS A 119 1.91 6.77 -15.33
N ILE A 120 1.06 5.84 -14.89
CA ILE A 120 1.44 4.46 -14.58
C ILE A 120 0.63 3.47 -15.41
N SER A 121 1.31 2.44 -15.90
CA SER A 121 0.69 1.22 -16.43
C SER A 121 1.10 0.05 -15.57
N CYS A 122 0.18 -0.88 -15.32
CA CYS A 122 0.39 -2.06 -14.50
C CYS A 122 0.49 -3.29 -15.40
N TYR A 123 1.58 -4.04 -15.27
CA TYR A 123 1.67 -5.35 -15.89
C TYR A 123 1.17 -6.39 -14.89
N ILE A 124 0.05 -7.05 -15.22
CA ILE A 124 -0.57 -8.08 -14.38
C ILE A 124 0.02 -9.43 -14.80
N LEU A 125 0.74 -10.08 -13.87
CA LEU A 125 1.48 -11.31 -14.17
C LEU A 125 0.53 -12.45 -14.59
N ASP A 126 -0.56 -12.64 -13.85
CA ASP A 126 -1.51 -13.75 -14.07
C ASP A 126 -2.14 -13.73 -15.47
N SER A 127 -2.39 -12.53 -16.00
CA SER A 127 -2.98 -12.34 -17.33
C SER A 127 -1.95 -11.98 -18.41
N SER A 128 -0.69 -11.82 -18.01
CA SER A 128 0.41 -11.36 -18.88
C SER A 128 0.05 -10.10 -19.70
N SER A 129 -0.69 -9.16 -19.10
CA SER A 129 -1.27 -8.03 -19.80
C SER A 129 -0.92 -6.69 -19.17
N MET A 130 -0.81 -5.66 -20.01
CA MET A 130 -0.64 -4.27 -19.59
C MET A 130 -2.00 -3.56 -19.46
N VAL A 131 -2.27 -3.02 -18.28
CA VAL A 131 -3.50 -2.29 -17.96
C VAL A 131 -3.12 -0.91 -17.42
N ARG A 132 -3.82 0.15 -17.85
CA ARG A 132 -3.59 1.49 -17.26
C ARG A 132 -3.99 1.49 -15.80
N ALA A 133 -3.16 2.08 -14.93
CA ALA A 133 -3.46 2.15 -13.50
C ALA A 133 -4.80 2.86 -13.21
N SER A 134 -5.20 3.83 -14.04
CA SER A 134 -6.49 4.52 -13.92
C SER A 134 -7.73 3.61 -14.09
N LYS A 135 -7.56 2.37 -14.54
CA LYS A 135 -8.61 1.35 -14.63
C LYS A 135 -8.61 0.38 -13.45
N LEU A 136 -7.67 0.54 -12.53
CA LEU A 136 -7.47 -0.33 -11.37
C LEU A 136 -7.76 0.43 -10.07
N THR A 137 -8.27 -0.31 -9.11
CA THR A 137 -8.47 0.16 -7.73
C THR A 137 -7.47 -0.56 -6.84
N PHE A 138 -6.89 0.18 -5.89
CA PHE A 138 -5.90 -0.35 -4.96
C PHE A 138 -6.44 -0.20 -3.55
N HIS A 139 -7.20 -1.19 -3.10
CA HIS A 139 -7.83 -1.11 -1.80
C HIS A 139 -6.79 -1.16 -0.68
N MET A 140 -6.87 -0.20 0.25
CA MET A 140 -6.21 -0.36 1.54
C MET A 140 -6.93 -1.46 2.31
N LYS A 141 -6.26 -2.60 2.51
CA LYS A 141 -6.79 -3.59 3.46
C LYS A 141 -6.78 -2.97 4.86
N PRO A 142 -7.92 -2.95 5.57
CA PRO A 142 -7.97 -2.47 6.94
C PRO A 142 -6.94 -3.19 7.82
N LEU A 143 -6.11 -2.43 8.54
CA LEU A 143 -5.09 -2.99 9.43
C LEU A 143 -5.66 -4.01 10.42
N ARG A 144 -6.91 -3.81 10.86
CA ARG A 144 -7.63 -4.73 11.75
C ARG A 144 -7.76 -6.13 11.15
N GLU A 145 -8.03 -6.24 9.86
CA GLU A 145 -8.16 -7.53 9.19
C GLU A 145 -6.82 -8.27 9.17
N HIS A 146 -5.74 -7.56 8.82
CA HIS A 146 -4.39 -8.11 8.88
C HIS A 146 -3.99 -8.56 10.30
N ILE A 147 -4.29 -7.75 11.33
CA ILE A 147 -4.00 -8.11 12.72
C ILE A 147 -4.78 -9.38 13.10
N ASN A 148 -6.03 -9.50 12.68
CA ASN A 148 -6.85 -10.69 12.95
C ASN A 148 -6.30 -11.93 12.24
N GLU A 149 -5.89 -11.80 10.97
CA GLU A 149 -5.27 -12.91 10.21
C GLU A 149 -3.98 -13.38 10.87
N VAL A 150 -3.07 -12.45 11.21
CA VAL A 150 -1.81 -12.78 11.89
C VAL A 150 -2.08 -13.42 13.26
N ARG A 151 -3.04 -12.88 14.02
CA ARG A 151 -3.43 -13.46 15.30
C ARG A 151 -3.90 -14.90 15.15
N GLN A 152 -4.77 -15.18 14.17
CA GLN A 152 -5.26 -16.53 13.91
C GLN A 152 -4.13 -17.49 13.52
N GLN A 153 -3.16 -17.04 12.70
CA GLN A 153 -1.99 -17.84 12.33
C GLN A 153 -1.12 -18.17 13.54
N VAL A 154 -0.87 -17.20 14.42
CA VAL A 154 -0.10 -17.39 15.65
C VAL A 154 -0.82 -18.35 16.60
N GLU A 155 -2.13 -18.20 16.78
CA GLU A 155 -2.94 -19.10 17.61
C GLU A 155 -2.91 -20.55 17.06
N ALA A 156 -3.01 -20.72 15.74
CA ALA A 156 -2.92 -22.02 15.09
C ALA A 156 -1.54 -22.68 15.31
N GLN A 157 -0.45 -21.92 15.16
CA GLN A 157 0.91 -22.42 15.41
C GLN A 157 1.11 -22.79 16.89
N LEU A 158 0.59 -21.99 17.82
CA LEU A 158 0.64 -22.29 19.25
C LEU A 158 -0.06 -23.61 19.58
N ASN A 159 -1.24 -23.85 19.01
CA ASN A 159 -1.97 -25.11 19.19
C ASN A 159 -1.20 -26.31 18.61
N GLN A 160 -0.57 -26.16 17.43
CA GLN A 160 0.26 -27.23 16.87
C GLN A 160 1.46 -27.55 17.76
N MET A 161 2.13 -26.54 18.31
CA MET A 161 3.25 -26.73 19.24
C MET A 161 2.83 -27.40 20.54
N SER A 162 1.67 -27.03 21.11
CA SER A 162 1.16 -27.65 22.34
C SER A 162 0.79 -29.13 22.13
N HIS A 163 0.20 -29.47 20.98
CA HIS A 163 -0.05 -30.85 20.59
C HIS A 163 1.26 -31.64 20.37
N ALA A 164 2.27 -31.05 19.72
CA ALA A 164 3.56 -31.70 19.55
C ALA A 164 4.26 -31.95 20.90
N ASN A 165 4.22 -30.96 21.80
CA ASN A 165 4.83 -31.07 23.12
C ASN A 165 4.16 -32.14 23.97
N SER A 166 2.82 -32.20 23.99
CA SER A 166 2.11 -33.24 24.76
C SER A 166 2.46 -34.66 24.29
N ARG A 167 2.60 -34.88 22.97
CA ARG A 167 3.06 -36.15 22.40
C ARG A 167 4.52 -36.49 22.77
N LEU A 168 5.40 -35.51 22.80
CA LEU A 168 6.79 -35.71 23.23
C LEU A 168 6.84 -36.11 24.70
N THR A 169 6.07 -35.43 25.56
CA THR A 169 6.03 -35.73 26.99
C THR A 169 5.49 -37.13 27.30
N SER A 170 4.48 -37.60 26.56
CA SER A 170 3.94 -38.96 26.74
C SER A 170 4.95 -40.05 26.35
N VAL A 171 5.68 -39.86 25.25
CA VAL A 171 6.72 -40.81 24.81
C VAL A 171 7.87 -40.87 25.83
N THR A 172 8.29 -39.73 26.38
CA THR A 172 9.33 -39.71 27.43
C THR A 172 8.88 -40.34 28.75
N SER A 173 7.59 -40.30 29.10
CA SER A 173 7.10 -40.99 30.30
C SER A 173 7.03 -42.51 30.14
N ASP A 174 6.82 -43.00 28.91
CA ASP A 174 6.78 -44.45 28.61
C ASP A 174 8.20 -45.05 28.54
N LEU A 175 9.21 -44.25 28.18
CA LEU A 175 10.63 -44.67 28.16
C LEU A 175 11.30 -44.69 29.56
N ASN A 176 10.70 -44.04 30.55
CA ASN A 176 11.23 -43.95 31.92
C ASN A 176 10.55 -44.92 32.92
N LYS A 177 9.78 -45.90 32.42
CA LYS A 177 9.24 -47.04 33.17
C LYS A 177 9.99 -48.32 32.83
#